data_AF-A0A224XA61-F1
#
_entry.id   AF-A0A224XA61-F1
#
_cell.length_a   1.000
_cell.length_b   1.000
_cell.length_c   1.000
_cell.angle_alpha   90.00
_cell.angle_beta   90.00
_cell.angle_gamma   90.00
#
_symmetry.space_group_name_H-M   'P 1'
#
loop_
_entity.id
_entity.type
_entity.pdbx_description
1 polymer ?
#
loop_
_entity_poly.entity_id
_entity_poly.type
_entity_poly.pdbx_seq_one_letter_code
_entity_poly.pdbx_strand_id
1 'polypeptide(L)'
;MIDSLGGCSLLLGLISMAQDVESLYAGVKALVCVVKTDRVAQAEMDRRRAYQTLAMLLRRKKNMLNSHILHLIFSLVGTVDSASHSSTIPNIMAFQDLLCDIEVWHEAPGDLQRSLFEHLYELVAESSEKRSNLNLVRQMRLVQRLLFILPAVNSNQTRGLMLNLLGALLLAQPDQHDLLAFGQFIVSTLPGSGGGVNNTTMVSERQVALQERPSRSSQTSFDHSDMEGATDSATFIILRNRCLQLLHSLLFTSRNNVNTNFCEEVAQVLGLDWPLLFLQSQLHSTTVVWGLRVLVVLCSVPALLNKFREGVCSGGWLQDTDLVLQNRMTVVLAGCQLGASIPKREYRIETSGPPGFHQLTWLLQHHVDVSQIYFLLMALMMGQPVKLMPPESKLDLLNAWSLLFGVAANQPMSTVMSKITLVPEAVTLMLTTVRVLLYSHQKIVTSDIECDRVHYAVNIIQFLFLVYHSNPHLMPIFMGQEVLTALANTLFPATSEPPTPADEVFHSGENPKDVLEGNNPNQEASADGHPAHKFVMDFIRFIIVDSLSLPVTAKATPPLDIVLECSGDMV
;
A
#
# COMPACT_ATOMS: atom_id res chain seq x y z
N MET A 1 -23.41 11.50 -51.01
CA MET A 1 -22.30 12.01 -51.86
C MET A 1 -20.93 11.48 -51.39
N ILE A 2 -20.70 11.32 -50.08
CA ILE A 2 -19.49 10.66 -49.55
C ILE A 2 -19.56 9.12 -49.70
N ASP A 3 -20.73 8.51 -49.51
CA ASP A 3 -20.90 7.05 -49.72
C ASP A 3 -20.57 6.61 -51.16
N SER A 4 -20.84 7.47 -52.14
CA SER A 4 -20.50 7.24 -53.55
C SER A 4 -19.01 7.39 -53.88
N LEU A 5 -18.20 7.91 -52.95
CA LEU A 5 -16.77 8.20 -53.12
C LEU A 5 -15.88 7.35 -52.18
N GLY A 6 -16.45 6.37 -51.48
CA GLY A 6 -15.72 5.49 -50.56
C GLY A 6 -15.90 5.78 -49.06
N GLY A 7 -16.92 6.55 -48.68
CA GLY A 7 -17.41 6.64 -47.30
C GLY A 7 -16.40 7.22 -46.30
N CYS A 8 -16.49 6.80 -45.04
CA CYS A 8 -15.56 7.21 -43.98
C CYS A 8 -14.10 6.78 -44.23
N SER A 9 -13.87 5.73 -45.04
CA SER A 9 -12.51 5.29 -45.39
C SER A 9 -11.69 6.35 -46.13
N LEU A 10 -12.33 7.17 -46.96
CA LEU A 10 -11.64 8.25 -47.68
C LEU A 10 -11.14 9.32 -46.69
N LEU A 11 -11.96 9.66 -45.69
CA LEU A 11 -11.60 10.63 -44.64
C LEU A 11 -10.48 10.09 -43.75
N LEU A 12 -10.50 8.80 -43.39
CA LEU A 12 -9.38 8.15 -42.70
C LEU A 12 -8.10 8.15 -43.57
N GLY A 13 -8.24 7.97 -44.88
CA GLY A 13 -7.14 8.12 -45.83
C GLY A 13 -6.54 9.54 -45.81
N LEU A 14 -7.37 10.58 -45.83
CA LEU A 14 -6.91 11.97 -45.71
C LEU A 14 -6.17 12.23 -44.39
N ILE A 15 -6.72 11.73 -43.27
CA ILE A 15 -6.08 11.81 -41.96
C ILE A 15 -4.72 11.10 -42.00
N SER A 16 -4.62 9.92 -42.63
CA SER A 16 -3.36 9.20 -42.78
C SER A 16 -2.31 9.99 -43.56
N MET A 17 -2.74 10.72 -44.61
CA MET A 17 -1.85 11.50 -45.49
C MET A 17 -1.44 12.86 -44.93
N ALA A 18 -2.09 13.36 -43.87
CA ALA A 18 -1.78 14.65 -43.25
C ALA A 18 -0.30 14.75 -42.84
N GLN A 19 0.39 15.82 -43.21
CA GLN A 19 1.82 16.01 -42.91
C GLN A 19 2.09 17.09 -41.87
N ASP A 20 1.08 17.89 -41.56
CA ASP A 20 1.13 19.05 -40.68
C ASP A 20 -0.12 19.12 -39.78
N VAL A 21 -0.04 19.90 -38.72
CA VAL A 21 -1.09 19.99 -37.68
C VAL A 21 -2.42 20.47 -38.28
N GLU A 22 -2.39 21.37 -39.26
CA GLU A 22 -3.58 21.95 -39.87
C GLU A 22 -4.30 20.94 -40.77
N SER A 23 -3.56 20.20 -41.60
CA SER A 23 -4.13 19.14 -42.44
C SER A 23 -4.69 17.98 -41.61
N LEU A 24 -4.02 17.63 -40.50
CA LEU A 24 -4.53 16.63 -39.56
C LEU A 24 -5.83 17.11 -38.91
N TYR A 25 -5.85 18.35 -38.40
CA TYR A 25 -7.03 18.96 -37.80
C TYR A 25 -8.21 19.03 -38.79
N ALA A 26 -7.97 19.46 -40.03
CA ALA A 26 -8.99 19.53 -41.07
C ALA A 26 -9.57 18.16 -41.42
N GLY A 27 -8.71 17.14 -41.56
CA GLY A 27 -9.12 15.75 -41.81
C GLY A 27 -9.98 15.19 -40.68
N VAL A 28 -9.54 15.35 -39.43
CA VAL A 28 -10.29 14.92 -38.24
C VAL A 28 -11.61 15.68 -38.17
N LYS A 29 -11.62 17.00 -38.35
CA LYS A 29 -12.84 17.82 -38.31
C LYS A 29 -13.87 17.40 -39.37
N ALA A 30 -13.41 17.10 -40.58
CA ALA A 30 -14.27 16.60 -41.65
C ALA A 30 -14.90 15.25 -41.27
N LEU A 31 -14.10 14.32 -40.73
CA LEU A 31 -14.60 13.04 -40.21
C LEU A 31 -15.64 13.25 -39.11
N VAL A 32 -15.35 14.10 -38.12
CA VAL A 32 -16.28 14.40 -37.02
C VAL A 32 -17.59 14.98 -37.54
N CYS A 33 -17.53 15.93 -38.47
CA CYS A 33 -18.71 16.54 -39.06
C CYS A 33 -19.60 15.50 -39.75
N VAL A 34 -19.01 14.64 -40.58
CA VAL A 34 -19.75 13.59 -41.32
C VAL A 34 -20.37 12.57 -40.36
N VAL A 35 -19.58 12.04 -39.43
CA VAL A 35 -20.05 11.01 -38.49
C VAL A 35 -21.15 11.53 -37.57
N LYS A 36 -21.08 12.80 -37.12
CA LYS A 36 -22.12 13.38 -36.25
C LYS A 36 -23.40 13.74 -36.99
N THR A 37 -23.32 14.06 -38.27
CA THR A 37 -24.49 14.49 -39.06
C THR A 37 -25.19 13.34 -39.76
N ASP A 38 -24.51 12.21 -39.96
CA ASP A 38 -25.04 11.05 -40.68
C ASP A 38 -24.94 9.76 -39.85
N ARG A 39 -26.10 9.21 -39.47
CA ARG A 39 -26.19 7.95 -38.72
C ARG A 39 -25.69 6.74 -39.51
N VAL A 40 -25.79 6.77 -40.85
CA VAL A 40 -25.27 5.68 -41.69
C VAL A 40 -23.75 5.67 -41.64
N ALA A 41 -23.12 6.85 -41.71
CA ALA A 41 -21.68 7.00 -41.54
C ALA A 41 -21.20 6.56 -40.15
N GLN A 42 -21.94 6.91 -39.09
CA GLN A 42 -21.63 6.41 -37.74
C GLN A 42 -21.72 4.88 -37.66
N ALA A 43 -22.81 4.28 -38.17
CA ALA A 43 -22.95 2.83 -38.19
C ALA A 43 -21.86 2.14 -39.04
N GLU A 44 -21.39 2.78 -40.11
CA GLU A 44 -20.25 2.28 -40.89
C GLU A 44 -18.95 2.30 -40.07
N MET A 45 -18.70 3.38 -39.32
CA MET A 45 -17.53 3.49 -38.44
C MET A 45 -17.53 2.39 -37.38
N ASP A 46 -18.68 2.15 -36.74
CA ASP A 46 -18.87 1.07 -35.75
C ASP A 46 -18.60 -0.30 -36.37
N ARG A 47 -19.29 -0.61 -37.48
CA ARG A 47 -19.21 -1.93 -38.14
C ARG A 47 -17.80 -2.29 -38.60
N ARG A 48 -17.02 -1.30 -39.04
CA ARG A 48 -15.65 -1.51 -39.54
C ARG A 48 -14.57 -1.34 -38.46
N ARG A 49 -14.93 -1.07 -37.20
CA ARG A 49 -13.98 -0.66 -36.14
C ARG A 49 -13.05 0.49 -36.58
N ALA A 50 -13.62 1.42 -37.32
CA ALA A 50 -12.90 2.51 -37.94
C ALA A 50 -12.34 3.51 -36.91
N TYR A 51 -12.94 3.57 -35.71
CA TYR A 51 -12.39 4.32 -34.57
C TYR A 51 -11.03 3.79 -34.10
N GLN A 52 -10.80 2.47 -34.11
CA GLN A 52 -9.48 1.89 -33.81
C GLN A 52 -8.43 2.28 -34.86
N THR A 53 -8.85 2.36 -36.13
CA THR A 53 -7.98 2.84 -37.21
C THR A 53 -7.64 4.31 -36.99
N LEU A 54 -8.63 5.14 -36.62
CA LEU A 54 -8.39 6.54 -36.27
C LEU A 54 -7.43 6.66 -35.08
N ALA A 55 -7.64 5.89 -34.01
CA ALA A 55 -6.75 5.84 -32.84
C ALA A 55 -5.30 5.53 -33.24
N MET A 56 -5.10 4.50 -34.06
CA MET A 56 -3.78 4.12 -34.58
C MET A 56 -3.14 5.23 -35.43
N LEU A 57 -3.91 5.91 -36.27
CA LEU A 57 -3.43 7.05 -37.07
C LEU A 57 -3.02 8.22 -36.17
N LEU A 58 -3.82 8.56 -35.16
CA LEU A 58 -3.51 9.61 -34.18
C LEU A 58 -2.25 9.26 -33.38
N ARG A 59 -2.11 8.01 -32.92
CA ARG A 59 -0.91 7.54 -32.22
C ARG A 59 0.36 7.69 -33.07
N ARG A 60 0.30 7.34 -34.35
CA ARG A 60 1.42 7.53 -35.30
C ARG A 60 1.77 9.01 -35.52
N LYS A 61 0.81 9.90 -35.29
CA LYS A 61 0.94 11.36 -35.45
C LYS A 61 0.90 12.10 -34.12
N LYS A 62 1.29 11.44 -33.02
CA LYS A 62 1.25 11.98 -31.64
C LYS A 62 1.82 13.39 -31.48
N ASN A 63 2.91 13.70 -32.19
CA ASN A 63 3.58 15.01 -32.13
C ASN A 63 2.76 16.15 -32.75
N MET A 64 1.74 15.82 -33.53
CA MET A 64 0.86 16.78 -34.21
C MET A 64 -0.45 16.99 -33.44
N LEU A 65 -0.67 16.25 -32.35
CA LEU A 65 -1.87 16.37 -31.52
C LEU A 65 -1.83 17.69 -30.74
N ASN A 66 -2.98 18.33 -30.64
CA ASN A 66 -3.18 19.56 -29.86
C ASN A 66 -4.58 19.57 -29.23
N SER A 67 -4.88 20.61 -28.45
CA SER A 67 -6.14 20.71 -27.71
C SER A 67 -7.36 20.73 -28.65
N HIS A 68 -7.23 21.34 -29.82
CA HIS A 68 -8.29 21.38 -30.82
C HIS A 68 -8.64 19.99 -31.35
N ILE A 69 -7.65 19.14 -31.63
CA ILE A 69 -7.89 17.75 -32.06
C ILE A 69 -8.54 16.96 -30.92
N LEU A 70 -8.07 17.09 -29.67
CA LEU A 70 -8.69 16.43 -28.53
C LEU A 70 -10.17 16.85 -28.35
N HIS A 71 -10.49 18.13 -28.47
CA HIS A 71 -11.87 18.61 -28.42
C HIS A 71 -12.73 18.09 -29.57
N LEU A 72 -12.17 17.91 -30.78
CA LEU A 72 -12.89 17.24 -31.88
C LEU A 72 -13.20 15.79 -31.52
N ILE A 73 -12.29 15.07 -30.86
CA ILE A 73 -12.56 13.70 -30.38
C ILE A 73 -13.64 13.70 -29.31
N PHE A 74 -13.61 14.62 -28.32
CA PHE A 74 -14.71 14.76 -27.36
C PHE A 74 -16.05 15.03 -28.03
N SER A 75 -16.06 15.87 -29.08
CA SER A 75 -17.26 16.17 -29.85
C SER A 75 -17.74 14.97 -30.67
N LEU A 76 -16.84 14.19 -31.27
CA LEU A 76 -17.14 12.95 -31.99
C LEU A 76 -17.78 11.90 -31.10
N VAL A 77 -17.24 11.78 -29.88
CA VAL A 77 -17.79 10.87 -28.86
C VAL A 77 -19.11 11.40 -28.31
N GLY A 78 -19.31 12.72 -28.32
CA GLY A 78 -20.54 13.41 -27.93
C GLY A 78 -20.60 13.78 -26.44
N THR A 79 -19.47 13.76 -25.74
CA THR A 79 -19.41 14.03 -24.29
C THR A 79 -19.37 15.51 -23.91
N VAL A 80 -19.22 16.42 -24.89
CA VAL A 80 -19.09 17.87 -24.66
C VAL A 80 -20.16 18.67 -25.43
N ASP A 81 -21.19 18.00 -25.96
CA ASP A 81 -22.24 18.67 -26.74
C ASP A 81 -23.28 19.36 -25.86
N SER A 82 -23.29 20.70 -25.87
CA SER A 82 -24.23 21.54 -25.09
C SER A 82 -25.71 21.34 -25.43
N ALA A 83 -26.02 20.62 -26.52
CA ALA A 83 -27.39 20.31 -26.93
C ALA A 83 -27.98 19.08 -26.20
N SER A 84 -27.13 18.25 -25.59
CA SER A 84 -27.58 17.09 -24.80
C SER A 84 -27.74 17.50 -23.34
N HIS A 85 -28.97 17.48 -22.84
CA HIS A 85 -29.23 17.60 -21.40
C HIS A 85 -28.80 16.35 -20.60
N SER A 86 -28.32 15.31 -21.28
CA SER A 86 -27.81 14.07 -20.68
C SER A 86 -26.28 14.06 -20.68
N SER A 87 -25.69 13.78 -19.51
CA SER A 87 -24.24 13.59 -19.31
C SER A 87 -23.78 12.14 -19.54
N THR A 88 -24.63 11.30 -20.15
CA THR A 88 -24.27 9.94 -20.58
C THR A 88 -23.27 9.93 -21.73
N ILE A 89 -22.36 8.96 -21.76
CA ILE A 89 -21.50 8.68 -22.92
C ILE A 89 -22.37 8.15 -24.09
N PRO A 90 -22.56 8.90 -25.20
CA PRO A 90 -23.49 8.50 -26.24
C PRO A 90 -22.88 7.55 -27.28
N ASN A 91 -21.63 7.80 -27.72
CA ASN A 91 -20.92 6.93 -28.65
C ASN A 91 -19.90 6.05 -27.91
N ILE A 92 -20.36 4.89 -27.44
CA ILE A 92 -19.58 3.96 -26.60
C ILE A 92 -18.35 3.42 -27.35
N MET A 93 -18.48 3.06 -28.64
CA MET A 93 -17.37 2.52 -29.43
C MET A 93 -16.28 3.57 -29.66
N ALA A 94 -16.65 4.80 -30.03
CA ALA A 94 -15.70 5.89 -30.16
C ALA A 94 -15.05 6.24 -28.82
N PHE A 95 -15.81 6.25 -27.73
CA PHE A 95 -15.27 6.50 -26.38
C PHE A 95 -14.22 5.45 -26.00
N GLN A 96 -14.55 4.16 -26.19
CA GLN A 96 -13.65 3.05 -25.88
C GLN A 96 -12.38 3.08 -26.73
N ASP A 97 -12.51 3.23 -28.05
CA ASP A 97 -11.39 3.09 -28.98
C ASP A 97 -10.50 4.34 -29.04
N LEU A 98 -11.03 5.54 -28.72
CA LEU A 98 -10.28 6.80 -28.84
C LEU A 98 -9.91 7.42 -27.50
N LEU A 99 -10.81 7.42 -26.50
CA LEU A 99 -10.57 8.10 -25.21
C LEU A 99 -10.03 7.14 -24.16
N CYS A 100 -10.47 5.88 -24.15
CA CYS A 100 -9.91 4.87 -23.25
C CYS A 100 -8.63 4.22 -23.76
N ASP A 101 -8.25 4.41 -25.04
CA ASP A 101 -6.93 4.02 -25.54
C ASP A 101 -5.86 5.04 -25.12
N ILE A 102 -5.48 4.99 -23.84
CA ILE A 102 -4.57 5.96 -23.23
C ILE A 102 -3.18 5.99 -23.91
N GLU A 103 -2.80 4.93 -24.63
CA GLU A 103 -1.58 4.90 -25.45
C GLU A 103 -1.55 5.95 -26.56
N VAL A 104 -2.72 6.37 -27.07
CA VAL A 104 -2.81 7.46 -28.05
C VAL A 104 -2.33 8.78 -27.45
N TRP A 105 -2.56 8.98 -26.15
CA TRP A 105 -2.44 10.27 -25.48
C TRP A 105 -1.23 10.38 -24.56
N HIS A 106 -0.66 9.27 -24.06
CA HIS A 106 0.41 9.30 -23.05
C HIS A 106 1.74 9.93 -23.53
N GLU A 107 1.92 10.09 -24.85
CA GLU A 107 3.08 10.77 -25.44
C GLU A 107 2.66 12.04 -26.19
N ALA A 108 1.39 12.42 -26.12
CA ALA A 108 0.91 13.64 -26.76
C ALA A 108 1.52 14.88 -26.08
N PRO A 109 1.89 15.93 -26.85
CA PRO A 109 2.56 17.11 -26.32
C PRO A 109 1.61 17.98 -25.48
N GLY A 110 2.18 18.79 -24.58
CA GLY A 110 1.45 19.74 -23.74
C GLY A 110 0.55 19.07 -22.70
N ASP A 111 -0.49 19.77 -22.27
CA ASP A 111 -1.39 19.35 -21.18
C ASP A 111 -2.58 18.50 -21.66
N LEU A 112 -2.44 17.78 -22.78
CA LEU A 112 -3.52 16.97 -23.36
C LEU A 112 -3.92 15.80 -22.47
N GLN A 113 -2.94 15.11 -21.88
CA GLN A 113 -3.20 14.03 -20.93
C GLN A 113 -3.99 14.52 -19.73
N ARG A 114 -3.62 15.69 -19.20
CA ARG A 114 -4.33 16.31 -18.09
C ARG A 114 -5.79 16.55 -18.46
N SER A 115 -6.02 17.22 -19.60
CA SER A 115 -7.35 17.54 -20.10
C SER A 115 -8.20 16.29 -20.33
N LEU A 116 -7.60 15.21 -20.84
CA LEU A 116 -8.26 13.91 -21.02
C LEU A 116 -8.66 13.30 -19.68
N PHE A 117 -7.74 13.20 -18.72
CA PHE A 117 -8.03 12.56 -17.43
C PHE A 117 -8.99 13.38 -16.57
N GLU A 118 -8.94 14.71 -16.66
CA GLU A 118 -9.91 15.61 -16.04
C GLU A 118 -11.31 15.35 -16.58
N HIS A 119 -11.47 15.31 -17.91
CA HIS A 119 -12.74 14.97 -18.55
C HIS A 119 -13.26 13.56 -18.18
N LEU A 120 -12.37 12.56 -18.16
CA LEU A 120 -12.73 11.19 -17.75
C LEU A 120 -13.19 11.16 -16.28
N TYR A 121 -12.52 11.91 -15.39
CA TYR A 121 -12.89 12.02 -13.98
C TYR A 121 -14.25 12.70 -13.82
N GLU A 122 -14.49 13.83 -14.48
CA GLU A 122 -15.78 14.54 -14.48
C GLU A 122 -16.93 13.57 -14.87
N LEU A 123 -16.73 12.76 -15.92
CA LEU A 123 -17.74 11.80 -16.38
C LEU A 123 -18.07 10.71 -15.35
N VAL A 124 -17.09 10.19 -14.60
CA VAL A 124 -17.32 9.06 -13.68
C VAL A 124 -17.56 9.47 -12.22
N ALA A 125 -17.18 10.68 -11.83
CA ALA A 125 -17.27 11.15 -10.45
C ALA A 125 -18.31 12.29 -10.26
N GLU A 126 -18.38 13.21 -11.22
CA GLU A 126 -19.11 14.48 -11.06
C GLU A 126 -20.40 14.57 -11.88
N SER A 127 -20.52 13.78 -12.94
CA SER A 127 -21.69 13.77 -13.81
C SER A 127 -22.98 13.31 -13.11
N SER A 128 -24.13 13.78 -13.62
CA SER A 128 -25.45 13.33 -13.14
C SER A 128 -25.67 11.83 -13.40
N GLU A 129 -25.09 11.31 -14.47
CA GLU A 129 -25.21 9.92 -14.93
C GLU A 129 -23.99 9.06 -14.54
N LYS A 130 -23.24 9.49 -13.53
CA LYS A 130 -21.96 8.88 -13.12
C LYS A 130 -22.02 7.38 -12.90
N ARG A 131 -23.11 6.84 -12.36
CA ARG A 131 -23.25 5.39 -12.13
C ARG A 131 -23.28 4.62 -13.45
N SER A 132 -23.98 5.14 -14.46
CA SER A 132 -24.06 4.53 -15.79
C SER A 132 -22.71 4.62 -16.50
N ASN A 133 -22.11 5.82 -16.52
CA ASN A 133 -20.81 6.05 -17.13
C ASN A 133 -19.70 5.19 -16.49
N LEU A 134 -19.68 5.11 -15.15
CA LEU A 134 -18.70 4.33 -14.41
C LEU A 134 -18.79 2.83 -14.75
N ASN A 135 -20.00 2.28 -14.88
CA ASN A 135 -20.19 0.89 -15.30
C ASN A 135 -19.67 0.64 -16.73
N LEU A 136 -19.91 1.57 -17.66
CA LEU A 136 -19.39 1.48 -19.03
C LEU A 136 -17.86 1.54 -19.05
N VAL A 137 -17.27 2.51 -18.34
CA VAL A 137 -15.82 2.73 -18.30
C VAL A 137 -15.08 1.52 -17.71
N ARG A 138 -15.65 0.85 -16.70
CA ARG A 138 -15.09 -0.38 -16.14
C ARG A 138 -15.02 -1.51 -17.16
N GLN A 139 -16.07 -1.71 -17.96
CA GLN A 139 -16.09 -2.73 -19.01
C GLN A 139 -15.00 -2.51 -20.08
N MET A 140 -14.48 -1.30 -20.19
CA MET A 140 -13.43 -0.94 -21.15
C MET A 140 -12.00 -1.20 -20.65
N ARG A 141 -11.83 -1.78 -19.44
CA ARG A 141 -10.53 -2.08 -18.82
C ARG A 141 -9.66 -0.83 -18.61
N LEU A 142 -10.29 0.29 -18.25
CA LEU A 142 -9.58 1.55 -18.07
C LEU A 142 -8.58 1.47 -16.90
N VAL A 143 -8.88 0.72 -15.84
CA VAL A 143 -7.99 0.55 -14.67
C VAL A 143 -6.64 -0.01 -15.12
N GLN A 144 -6.61 -1.12 -15.85
CA GLN A 144 -5.38 -1.76 -16.32
C GLN A 144 -4.58 -0.84 -17.25
N ARG A 145 -5.26 -0.08 -18.13
CA ARG A 145 -4.62 0.88 -19.04
C ARG A 145 -4.00 2.07 -18.31
N LEU A 146 -4.68 2.58 -17.27
CA LEU A 146 -4.14 3.64 -16.42
C LEU A 146 -2.91 3.15 -15.67
N LEU A 147 -2.96 1.95 -15.09
CA LEU A 147 -1.84 1.35 -14.36
C LEU A 147 -0.62 1.13 -15.25
N PHE A 148 -0.80 0.68 -16.49
CA PHE A 148 0.28 0.53 -17.47
C PHE A 148 1.09 1.81 -17.69
N ILE A 149 0.42 2.96 -17.77
CA ILE A 149 1.03 4.24 -18.16
C ILE A 149 1.47 5.06 -16.95
N LEU A 150 0.89 4.80 -15.77
CA LEU A 150 1.13 5.57 -14.55
C LEU A 150 2.61 5.78 -14.20
N PRO A 151 3.52 4.77 -14.33
CA PRO A 151 4.95 4.97 -14.09
C PRO A 151 5.63 5.90 -15.09
N ALA A 152 5.15 5.96 -16.34
CA ALA A 152 5.74 6.76 -17.42
C ALA A 152 5.32 8.24 -17.39
N VAL A 153 4.32 8.61 -16.58
CA VAL A 153 3.83 9.99 -16.50
C VAL A 153 4.77 10.83 -15.64
N ASN A 154 5.41 11.83 -16.25
CA ASN A 154 6.38 12.71 -15.56
C ASN A 154 5.72 13.80 -14.69
N SER A 155 4.53 14.27 -15.06
CA SER A 155 3.85 15.37 -14.36
C SER A 155 3.17 14.86 -13.09
N ASN A 156 3.59 15.38 -11.92
CA ASN A 156 2.96 15.04 -10.63
C ASN A 156 1.47 15.40 -10.59
N GLN A 157 1.06 16.49 -11.25
CA GLN A 157 -0.33 16.91 -11.30
C GLN A 157 -1.18 15.93 -12.12
N THR A 158 -0.69 15.52 -13.30
CA THR A 158 -1.36 14.52 -14.15
C THR A 158 -1.43 13.16 -13.44
N ARG A 159 -0.34 12.76 -12.78
CA ARG A 159 -0.30 11.52 -11.97
C ARG A 159 -1.32 11.57 -10.83
N GLY A 160 -1.46 12.72 -10.17
CA GLY A 160 -2.49 12.94 -9.14
C GLY A 160 -3.91 12.78 -9.68
N LEU A 161 -4.21 13.34 -10.86
CA LEU A 161 -5.51 13.14 -11.52
C LEU A 161 -5.77 11.69 -11.89
N MET A 162 -4.77 10.97 -12.41
CA MET A 162 -4.89 9.54 -12.71
C MET A 162 -5.18 8.71 -11.44
N LEU A 163 -4.53 9.03 -10.33
CA LEU A 163 -4.80 8.37 -9.04
C LEU A 163 -6.20 8.69 -8.51
N ASN A 164 -6.69 9.93 -8.68
CA ASN A 164 -8.07 10.27 -8.32
C ASN A 164 -9.08 9.51 -9.18
N LEU A 165 -8.81 9.38 -10.49
CA LEU A 165 -9.62 8.59 -11.42
C LEU A 165 -9.62 7.11 -11.03
N LEU A 166 -8.46 6.52 -10.74
CA LEU A 166 -8.36 5.16 -10.20
C LEU A 166 -9.16 5.01 -8.89
N GLY A 167 -9.09 6.00 -8.01
CA GLY A 167 -9.88 6.05 -6.77
C GLY A 167 -11.38 5.99 -7.03
N ALA A 168 -11.89 6.81 -7.95
CA ALA A 168 -13.29 6.81 -8.33
C ALA A 168 -13.72 5.45 -8.94
N LEU A 169 -12.88 4.87 -9.79
CA LEU A 169 -13.12 3.57 -10.42
C LEU A 169 -13.11 2.42 -9.40
N LEU A 170 -12.26 2.48 -8.38
CA LEU A 170 -12.14 1.44 -7.35
C LEU A 170 -13.16 1.57 -6.23
N LEU A 171 -13.63 2.78 -5.89
CA LEU A 171 -14.55 3.01 -4.77
C LEU A 171 -15.94 2.38 -4.98
N ALA A 172 -16.44 2.36 -6.22
CA ALA A 172 -17.83 2.02 -6.52
C ALA A 172 -18.10 0.49 -6.60
N GLN A 173 -17.61 -0.31 -5.65
CA GLN A 173 -17.54 -1.78 -5.74
C GLN A 173 -16.74 -2.24 -6.97
N PRO A 174 -15.41 -2.34 -6.89
CA PRO A 174 -14.59 -2.68 -8.04
C PRO A 174 -14.87 -4.12 -8.49
N ASP A 175 -14.62 -4.39 -9.77
CA ASP A 175 -14.43 -5.76 -10.22
C ASP A 175 -13.22 -6.35 -9.48
N GLN A 176 -13.30 -7.62 -9.10
CA GLN A 176 -12.20 -8.32 -8.44
C GLN A 176 -10.93 -8.27 -9.29
N HIS A 177 -11.07 -8.30 -10.63
CA HIS A 177 -9.95 -8.17 -11.55
C HIS A 177 -9.29 -6.78 -11.51
N ASP A 178 -10.05 -5.70 -11.33
CA ASP A 178 -9.52 -4.34 -11.20
C ASP A 178 -8.75 -4.17 -9.89
N LEU A 179 -9.29 -4.72 -8.79
CA LEU A 179 -8.63 -4.71 -7.49
C LEU A 179 -7.36 -5.56 -7.48
N LEU A 180 -7.39 -6.74 -8.09
CA LEU A 180 -6.23 -7.61 -8.27
C LEU A 180 -5.13 -6.90 -9.06
N ALA A 181 -5.48 -6.33 -10.22
CA ALA A 181 -4.56 -5.58 -11.06
C ALA A 181 -3.92 -4.41 -10.30
N PHE A 182 -4.71 -3.68 -9.50
CA PHE A 182 -4.19 -2.59 -8.67
C PHE A 182 -3.23 -3.09 -7.58
N GLY A 183 -3.58 -4.15 -6.86
CA GLY A 183 -2.71 -4.72 -5.83
C GLY A 183 -1.40 -5.27 -6.42
N GLN A 184 -1.47 -5.96 -7.55
CA GLN A 184 -0.31 -6.47 -8.29
C GLN A 184 0.57 -5.33 -8.84
N PHE A 185 -0.03 -4.25 -9.33
CA PHE A 185 0.69 -3.05 -9.74
C PHE A 185 1.53 -2.48 -8.59
N ILE A 186 0.95 -2.32 -7.39
CA ILE A 186 1.69 -1.79 -6.23
C ILE A 186 2.85 -2.73 -5.87
N VAL A 187 2.64 -4.05 -5.89
CA VAL A 187 3.72 -5.04 -5.66
C VAL A 187 4.81 -4.92 -6.73
N SER A 188 4.44 -4.63 -7.98
CA SER A 188 5.41 -4.48 -9.07
C SER A 188 6.40 -3.32 -8.88
N THR A 189 6.05 -2.35 -8.02
CA THR A 189 6.92 -1.22 -7.65
C THR A 189 7.89 -1.54 -6.51
N LEU A 190 7.87 -2.75 -5.96
CA LEU A 190 8.87 -3.22 -4.99
C LEU A 190 10.23 -3.42 -5.69
N PRO A 191 11.35 -3.23 -4.95
CA PRO A 191 12.68 -3.48 -5.51
C PRO A 191 12.79 -4.95 -5.93
N GLY A 192 13.23 -5.19 -7.16
CA GLY A 192 13.33 -6.53 -7.70
C GLY A 192 14.32 -7.39 -6.91
N SER A 193 13.96 -8.64 -6.61
CA SER A 193 14.83 -9.63 -5.95
C SER A 193 15.84 -10.28 -6.94
N GLY A 194 15.94 -9.77 -8.17
CA GLY A 194 16.61 -10.43 -9.28
C GLY A 194 18.03 -9.92 -9.55
N GLY A 195 19.03 -10.56 -8.93
CA GLY A 195 20.36 -10.67 -9.52
C GLY A 195 20.30 -11.38 -10.86
N GLY A 196 20.48 -10.64 -11.94
CA GLY A 196 21.09 -11.19 -13.15
C GLY A 196 22.57 -11.47 -12.84
N VAL A 197 23.16 -12.44 -13.53
CA VAL A 197 24.52 -12.99 -13.32
C VAL A 197 25.65 -11.92 -13.26
N ASN A 198 25.37 -10.64 -13.56
CA ASN A 198 26.36 -9.59 -13.62
C ASN A 198 26.10 -8.34 -12.75
N ASN A 199 25.11 -8.27 -11.86
CA ASN A 199 24.99 -7.13 -10.94
C ASN A 199 24.48 -7.56 -9.55
N THR A 200 25.42 -7.68 -8.63
CA THR A 200 25.25 -7.99 -7.21
C THR A 200 25.02 -6.67 -6.46
N THR A 201 23.77 -6.34 -6.11
CA THR A 201 23.39 -5.62 -4.87
C THR A 201 21.86 -5.55 -4.79
N MET A 202 21.26 -6.07 -3.71
CA MET A 202 19.90 -5.67 -3.35
C MET A 202 19.94 -4.18 -3.04
N VAL A 203 19.29 -3.35 -3.84
CA VAL A 203 19.25 -1.91 -3.59
C VAL A 203 18.33 -1.67 -2.39
N SER A 204 18.92 -1.42 -1.23
CA SER A 204 18.18 -1.03 -0.03
C SER A 204 17.60 0.36 -0.22
N GLU A 205 16.28 0.49 -0.05
CA GLU A 205 15.59 1.78 -0.16
C GLU A 205 15.68 2.61 1.13
N ARG A 206 16.19 2.05 2.23
CA ARG A 206 16.21 2.70 3.56
C ARG A 206 16.83 4.10 3.58
N GLN A 207 17.82 4.33 2.72
CA GLN A 207 18.61 5.56 2.68
C GLN A 207 18.23 6.48 1.52
N VAL A 208 17.17 6.16 0.76
CA VAL A 208 16.75 6.96 -0.39
C VAL A 208 16.05 8.23 0.09
N ALA A 209 16.64 9.38 -0.23
CA ALA A 209 16.05 10.68 0.09
C ALA A 209 14.84 10.96 -0.82
N LEU A 210 13.65 11.08 -0.21
CA LEU A 210 12.42 11.41 -0.93
C LEU A 210 12.31 12.93 -1.10
N GLN A 211 12.70 13.44 -2.26
CA GLN A 211 12.45 14.84 -2.64
C GLN A 211 11.63 14.91 -3.92
N GLU A 212 10.42 15.49 -3.84
CA GLU A 212 9.60 15.81 -5.01
C GLU A 212 10.28 16.98 -5.75
N ARG A 213 11.15 16.69 -6.74
CA ARG A 213 11.73 17.76 -7.58
C ARG A 213 10.64 18.34 -8.50
N PRO A 214 10.47 19.68 -8.56
CA PRO A 214 9.64 20.30 -9.58
C PRO A 214 10.23 20.03 -10.98
N SER A 215 9.34 19.93 -11.96
CA SER A 215 9.56 19.61 -13.37
C SER A 215 10.94 19.98 -13.90
N ARG A 216 11.65 19.04 -14.52
CA ARG A 216 12.98 19.23 -15.14
C ARG A 216 13.00 20.50 -16.02
N SER A 217 13.53 21.61 -15.50
CA SER A 217 14.11 22.65 -16.35
C SER A 217 15.45 22.12 -16.82
N SER A 218 15.58 21.90 -18.12
CA SER A 218 16.80 21.50 -18.80
C SER A 218 17.98 22.41 -18.40
N GLN A 219 18.85 21.90 -17.52
CA GLN A 219 20.21 22.39 -17.37
C GLN A 219 21.19 21.20 -17.29
N THR A 220 22.21 21.34 -18.10
CA THR A 220 23.32 20.44 -18.41
C THR A 220 24.36 20.42 -17.30
N SER A 221 24.77 19.23 -16.81
CA SER A 221 26.18 18.91 -16.53
C SER A 221 26.35 17.50 -15.93
N PHE A 222 27.09 16.67 -16.66
CA PHE A 222 28.00 15.57 -16.26
C PHE A 222 27.97 15.07 -14.80
N ASP A 223 27.30 13.93 -14.60
CA ASP A 223 27.82 12.67 -14.00
C ASP A 223 26.64 11.66 -13.89
N HIS A 224 26.43 10.82 -14.91
CA HIS A 224 25.10 10.26 -15.22
C HIS A 224 24.85 8.77 -14.93
N SER A 225 25.81 7.93 -14.50
CA SER A 225 25.51 6.51 -14.28
C SER A 225 24.90 6.17 -12.91
N ASP A 226 25.37 6.77 -11.82
CA ASP A 226 24.96 6.36 -10.46
C ASP A 226 23.73 7.13 -9.95
N MET A 227 23.46 8.32 -10.51
CA MET A 227 22.34 9.17 -10.10
C MET A 227 21.01 8.75 -10.73
N GLU A 228 21.02 8.08 -11.90
CA GLU A 228 19.81 7.65 -12.60
C GLU A 228 19.07 6.53 -11.85
N GLY A 229 19.79 5.53 -11.33
CA GLY A 229 19.21 4.43 -10.55
C GLY A 229 18.57 4.87 -9.22
N ALA A 230 19.17 5.86 -8.55
CA ALA A 230 18.61 6.43 -7.32
C ALA A 230 17.35 7.29 -7.58
N THR A 231 17.30 8.00 -8.73
CA THR A 231 16.12 8.79 -9.11
C THR A 231 14.92 7.93 -9.49
N ASP A 232 15.15 6.77 -10.08
CA ASP A 232 14.10 5.83 -10.44
C ASP A 232 13.53 5.16 -9.18
N SER A 233 14.39 4.74 -8.24
CA SER A 233 13.96 4.17 -6.96
C SER A 233 13.10 5.16 -6.14
N ALA A 234 13.51 6.43 -6.01
CA ALA A 234 12.71 7.44 -5.32
C ALA A 234 11.33 7.63 -5.98
N THR A 235 11.27 7.61 -7.32
CA THR A 235 10.01 7.74 -8.07
C THR A 235 9.07 6.56 -7.81
N PHE A 236 9.60 5.34 -7.80
CA PHE A 236 8.82 4.14 -7.46
C PHE A 236 8.35 4.15 -6.00
N ILE A 237 9.18 4.58 -5.04
CA ILE A 237 8.77 4.70 -3.63
C ILE A 237 7.61 5.70 -3.49
N ILE A 238 7.71 6.87 -4.11
CA ILE A 238 6.65 7.90 -4.07
C ILE A 238 5.36 7.37 -4.71
N LEU A 239 5.47 6.76 -5.89
CA LEU A 239 4.32 6.18 -6.61
C LEU A 239 3.64 5.08 -5.80
N ARG A 240 4.42 4.14 -5.25
CA ARG A 240 3.94 3.06 -4.37
C ARG A 240 3.19 3.62 -3.17
N ASN A 241 3.77 4.60 -2.49
CA ASN A 241 3.18 5.21 -1.30
C ASN A 241 1.89 5.97 -1.62
N ARG A 242 1.81 6.63 -2.78
CA ARG A 242 0.58 7.28 -3.24
C ARG A 242 -0.51 6.25 -3.56
N CYS A 243 -0.16 5.10 -4.12
CA CYS A 243 -1.11 4.01 -4.37
C CYS A 243 -1.58 3.34 -3.07
N LEU A 244 -0.68 3.09 -2.11
CA LEU A 244 -1.04 2.59 -0.78
C LEU A 244 -1.92 3.60 -0.02
N GLN A 245 -1.61 4.89 -0.12
CA GLN A 245 -2.44 5.96 0.41
C GLN A 245 -3.83 5.97 -0.21
N LEU A 246 -3.92 5.80 -1.53
CA LEU A 246 -5.19 5.68 -2.24
C LEU A 246 -5.99 4.48 -1.72
N LEU A 247 -5.37 3.29 -1.67
CA LEU A 247 -6.01 2.08 -1.13
C LEU A 247 -6.51 2.29 0.30
N HIS A 248 -5.65 2.83 1.17
CA HIS A 248 -5.98 3.14 2.55
C HIS A 248 -7.18 4.09 2.64
N SER A 249 -7.26 5.11 1.78
CA SER A 249 -8.40 6.02 1.76
C SER A 249 -9.72 5.33 1.38
N LEU A 250 -9.67 4.32 0.51
CA LEU A 250 -10.84 3.54 0.07
C LEU A 250 -11.36 2.58 1.15
N LEU A 251 -10.53 2.20 2.12
CA LEU A 251 -10.95 1.44 3.30
C LEU A 251 -11.88 2.24 4.22
N PHE A 252 -12.06 3.54 3.97
CA PHE A 252 -13.01 4.38 4.69
C PHE A 252 -14.12 4.89 3.78
N THR A 253 -15.32 4.97 4.32
CA THR A 253 -16.46 5.64 3.69
C THR A 253 -16.30 7.17 3.75
N SER A 254 -17.11 7.89 2.98
CA SER A 254 -17.20 9.36 3.04
C SER A 254 -17.59 9.91 4.41
N ARG A 255 -18.20 9.08 5.27
CA ARG A 255 -18.52 9.40 6.68
C ARG A 255 -17.37 9.09 7.65
N ASN A 256 -16.18 8.77 7.15
CA ASN A 256 -15.00 8.37 7.93
C ASN A 256 -15.15 7.06 8.73
N ASN A 257 -16.18 6.25 8.47
CA ASN A 257 -16.30 4.91 9.04
C ASN A 257 -15.55 3.88 8.16
N VAL A 258 -15.06 2.81 8.77
CA VAL A 258 -14.46 1.68 8.05
C VAL A 258 -15.48 1.08 7.07
N ASN A 259 -15.04 0.89 5.83
CA ASN A 259 -15.82 0.25 4.77
C ASN A 259 -15.60 -1.26 4.83
N THR A 260 -16.30 -1.94 5.72
CA THR A 260 -16.12 -3.37 5.99
C THR A 260 -16.24 -4.24 4.74
N ASN A 261 -17.19 -3.93 3.86
CA ASN A 261 -17.39 -4.67 2.61
C ASN A 261 -16.15 -4.57 1.71
N PHE A 262 -15.56 -3.38 1.59
CA PHE A 262 -14.35 -3.21 0.79
C PHE A 262 -13.12 -3.85 1.47
N CYS A 263 -13.03 -3.82 2.81
CA CYS A 263 -11.99 -4.56 3.53
C CYS A 263 -12.07 -6.06 3.28
N GLU A 264 -13.27 -6.64 3.27
CA GLU A 264 -13.49 -8.05 2.96
C GLU A 264 -13.11 -8.41 1.53
N GLU A 265 -13.46 -7.58 0.54
CA GLU A 265 -13.03 -7.76 -0.85
C GLU A 265 -11.50 -7.67 -0.99
N VAL A 266 -10.84 -6.73 -0.30
CA VAL A 266 -9.36 -6.65 -0.28
C VAL A 266 -8.75 -7.93 0.28
N ALA A 267 -9.26 -8.43 1.40
CA ALA A 267 -8.77 -9.68 2.00
C ALA A 267 -9.07 -10.90 1.13
N GLN A 268 -10.18 -10.91 0.39
CA GLN A 268 -10.55 -12.00 -0.52
C GLN A 268 -9.69 -12.01 -1.79
N VAL A 269 -9.48 -10.84 -2.41
CA VAL A 269 -8.81 -10.72 -3.70
C VAL A 269 -7.29 -10.68 -3.56
N LEU A 270 -6.77 -9.89 -2.62
CA LEU A 270 -5.32 -9.73 -2.44
C LEU A 270 -4.76 -10.69 -1.39
N GLY A 271 -5.55 -11.00 -0.35
CA GLY A 271 -5.07 -11.73 0.81
C GLY A 271 -4.56 -10.83 1.93
N LEU A 272 -4.44 -11.40 3.13
CA LEU A 272 -3.96 -10.71 4.34
C LEU A 272 -2.42 -10.76 4.46
N ASP A 273 -1.75 -11.55 3.63
CA ASP A 273 -0.31 -11.57 3.43
C ASP A 273 0.18 -10.40 2.56
N TRP A 274 -0.69 -9.88 1.67
CA TRP A 274 -0.34 -8.80 0.74
C TRP A 274 0.19 -7.53 1.43
N PRO A 275 -0.44 -6.99 2.51
CA PRO A 275 0.13 -5.85 3.24
C PRO A 275 1.53 -6.12 3.79
N LEU A 276 1.84 -7.37 4.18
CA LEU A 276 3.13 -7.77 4.77
C LEU A 276 4.30 -7.68 3.78
N LEU A 277 4.01 -7.71 2.47
CA LEU A 277 5.01 -7.48 1.41
C LEU A 277 5.63 -6.07 1.50
N PHE A 278 4.94 -5.10 2.12
CA PHE A 278 5.40 -3.73 2.25
C PHE A 278 6.14 -3.45 3.56
N LEU A 279 6.33 -4.48 4.40
CA LEU A 279 7.03 -4.38 5.69
C LEU A 279 8.44 -5.01 5.65
N GLN A 280 8.91 -5.43 4.47
CA GLN A 280 10.22 -6.07 4.29
C GLN A 280 11.36 -5.17 4.77
N SER A 281 12.46 -5.77 5.22
CA SER A 281 13.55 -5.06 5.89
C SER A 281 14.20 -4.01 4.99
N GLN A 282 14.35 -4.26 3.68
CA GLN A 282 15.00 -3.37 2.72
C GLN A 282 14.18 -2.14 2.29
N LEU A 283 12.89 -2.06 2.66
CA LEU A 283 12.00 -1.02 2.17
C LEU A 283 12.15 0.30 2.92
N HIS A 284 11.83 1.39 2.24
CA HIS A 284 11.80 2.72 2.85
C HIS A 284 10.72 2.81 3.96
N SER A 285 11.03 3.48 5.07
CA SER A 285 10.17 3.55 6.27
C SER A 285 8.74 4.05 5.98
N THR A 286 8.59 5.02 5.08
CA THR A 286 7.26 5.53 4.69
C THR A 286 6.38 4.47 4.02
N THR A 287 6.97 3.53 3.27
CA THR A 287 6.28 2.38 2.68
C THR A 287 5.78 1.44 3.78
N VAL A 288 6.65 1.12 4.74
CA VAL A 288 6.36 0.26 5.89
C VAL A 288 5.19 0.83 6.69
N VAL A 289 5.21 2.14 6.94
CA VAL A 289 4.13 2.85 7.63
C VAL A 289 2.81 2.74 6.87
N TRP A 290 2.80 2.94 5.54
CA TRP A 290 1.57 2.80 4.75
C TRP A 290 1.06 1.36 4.68
N GLY A 291 1.95 0.38 4.51
CA GLY A 291 1.61 -1.05 4.54
C GLY A 291 0.98 -1.44 5.87
N LEU A 292 1.59 -1.02 6.99
CA LEU A 292 1.05 -1.26 8.33
C LEU A 292 -0.27 -0.53 8.56
N ARG A 293 -0.46 0.69 8.05
CA ARG A 293 -1.74 1.41 8.12
C ARG A 293 -2.87 0.66 7.44
N VAL A 294 -2.63 0.07 6.27
CA VAL A 294 -3.60 -0.78 5.58
C VAL A 294 -3.93 -2.00 6.45
N LEU A 295 -2.91 -2.69 6.97
CA LEU A 295 -3.09 -3.86 7.83
C LEU A 295 -3.91 -3.55 9.09
N VAL A 296 -3.61 -2.45 9.79
CA VAL A 296 -4.35 -2.05 11.01
C VAL A 296 -5.83 -1.82 10.73
N VAL A 297 -6.17 -1.22 9.59
CA VAL A 297 -7.58 -1.00 9.22
C VAL A 297 -8.27 -2.32 8.88
N LEU A 298 -7.61 -3.23 8.16
CA LEU A 298 -8.15 -4.57 7.89
C LEU A 298 -8.39 -5.35 9.20
N CYS A 299 -7.41 -5.34 10.11
CA CYS A 299 -7.49 -6.00 11.41
C CYS A 299 -8.45 -5.33 12.41
N SER A 300 -8.94 -4.13 12.13
CA SER A 300 -10.04 -3.53 12.91
C SER A 300 -11.39 -4.23 12.67
N VAL A 301 -11.50 -5.02 11.59
CA VAL A 301 -12.67 -5.87 11.31
C VAL A 301 -12.49 -7.22 12.01
N PRO A 302 -13.33 -7.59 12.99
CA PRO A 302 -13.10 -8.78 13.81
C PRO A 302 -12.98 -10.10 13.03
N ALA A 303 -13.76 -10.25 11.95
CA ALA A 303 -13.69 -11.43 11.09
C ALA A 303 -12.34 -11.57 10.36
N LEU A 304 -11.77 -10.45 9.90
CA LEU A 304 -10.47 -10.43 9.23
C LEU A 304 -9.33 -10.59 10.22
N LEU A 305 -9.45 -10.02 11.43
CA LEU A 305 -8.48 -10.23 12.50
C LEU A 305 -8.31 -11.71 12.84
N ASN A 306 -9.41 -12.46 12.96
CA ASN A 306 -9.34 -13.89 13.25
C ASN A 306 -8.68 -14.68 12.10
N LYS A 307 -9.01 -14.35 10.85
CA LYS A 307 -8.32 -14.93 9.68
C LYS A 307 -6.82 -14.63 9.68
N PHE A 308 -6.44 -13.40 10.03
CA PHE A 308 -5.04 -12.98 10.14
C PHE A 308 -4.31 -13.76 11.24
N ARG A 309 -4.94 -13.95 12.42
CA ARG A 309 -4.40 -14.76 13.51
C ARG A 309 -4.09 -16.18 13.06
N GLU A 310 -5.02 -16.78 12.33
CA GLU A 310 -4.92 -18.17 11.86
C GLU A 310 -4.00 -18.34 10.63
N GLY A 311 -3.53 -17.25 10.01
CA GLY A 311 -2.72 -17.32 8.78
C GLY A 311 -3.53 -17.71 7.53
N VAL A 312 -4.84 -17.46 7.56
CA VAL A 312 -5.81 -17.78 6.51
C VAL A 312 -5.96 -16.60 5.54
N CYS A 313 -6.43 -16.88 4.31
CA CYS A 313 -6.57 -15.91 3.21
C CYS A 313 -5.21 -15.35 2.75
N SER A 314 -4.31 -16.22 2.33
CA SER A 314 -2.98 -15.88 1.81
C SER A 314 -2.86 -16.16 0.32
N GLY A 315 -2.05 -15.38 -0.40
CA GLY A 315 -1.69 -15.63 -1.79
C GLY A 315 -2.75 -15.23 -2.83
N GLY A 316 -3.81 -14.51 -2.46
CA GLY A 316 -4.83 -14.04 -3.41
C GLY A 316 -4.23 -13.17 -4.52
N TRP A 317 -3.29 -12.30 -4.17
CA TRP A 317 -2.59 -11.42 -5.10
C TRP A 317 -1.75 -12.15 -6.16
N LEU A 318 -1.45 -13.44 -5.97
CA LEU A 318 -0.73 -14.28 -6.94
C LEU A 318 -1.63 -14.87 -8.02
N GLN A 319 -2.95 -14.66 -7.95
CA GLN A 319 -3.86 -15.10 -8.98
C GLN A 319 -3.42 -14.60 -10.37
N ASP A 320 -3.51 -15.46 -11.37
CA ASP A 320 -3.08 -15.25 -12.76
C ASP A 320 -1.56 -15.06 -12.97
N THR A 321 -0.71 -15.17 -11.93
CA THR A 321 0.76 -15.03 -12.06
C THR A 321 1.49 -16.31 -12.49
N ASP A 322 0.84 -17.48 -12.44
CA ASP A 322 1.44 -18.79 -12.76
C ASP A 322 2.06 -18.87 -14.17
N LEU A 323 1.47 -18.20 -15.15
CA LEU A 323 1.99 -18.15 -16.52
C LEU A 323 3.26 -17.31 -16.65
N VAL A 324 3.45 -16.32 -15.76
CA VAL A 324 4.64 -15.46 -15.68
C VAL A 324 5.76 -16.18 -14.93
N LEU A 325 5.42 -16.88 -13.84
CA LEU A 325 6.35 -17.68 -13.04
C LEU A 325 6.98 -18.84 -13.83
N GLN A 326 6.23 -19.44 -14.76
CA GLN A 326 6.73 -20.54 -15.61
C GLN A 326 7.63 -20.08 -16.78
N ASN A 327 8.02 -18.80 -16.87
CA ASN A 327 8.94 -18.26 -17.89
C ASN A 327 8.51 -18.52 -19.35
N ARG A 328 7.25 -18.88 -19.60
CA ARG A 328 6.76 -19.25 -20.95
C ARG A 328 6.26 -18.07 -21.76
N MET A 329 6.10 -16.91 -21.14
CA MET A 329 5.67 -15.70 -21.82
C MET A 329 6.08 -14.50 -20.97
N THR A 330 6.70 -13.49 -21.58
CA THR A 330 6.87 -12.15 -20.98
C THR A 330 5.51 -11.46 -20.94
N VAL A 331 4.52 -12.06 -20.28
CA VAL A 331 3.18 -11.49 -20.15
C VAL A 331 3.26 -10.44 -19.06
N VAL A 332 3.11 -9.22 -19.53
CA VAL A 332 2.87 -8.03 -18.73
C VAL A 332 1.49 -8.23 -18.06
N LEU A 333 1.45 -8.87 -16.89
CA LEU A 333 0.20 -9.02 -16.13
C LEU A 333 -0.26 -7.62 -15.71
N ALA A 334 -1.48 -7.24 -16.08
CA ALA A 334 -2.08 -5.93 -15.77
C ALA A 334 -1.26 -4.69 -16.20
N GLY A 335 -0.35 -4.80 -17.18
CA GLY A 335 0.51 -3.67 -17.56
C GLY A 335 1.87 -3.62 -16.82
N CYS A 336 2.22 -4.59 -15.97
CA CYS A 336 3.47 -4.55 -15.22
C CYS A 336 4.33 -5.83 -15.30
N GLN A 337 5.64 -5.64 -15.20
CA GLN A 337 6.62 -6.74 -15.14
C GLN A 337 6.74 -7.25 -13.69
N LEU A 338 5.81 -8.11 -13.26
CA LEU A 338 5.85 -8.71 -11.91
C LEU A 338 7.04 -9.67 -11.70
N GLY A 339 7.61 -10.23 -12.77
CA GLY A 339 8.61 -11.31 -12.66
C GLY A 339 9.91 -10.96 -11.91
N ALA A 340 10.25 -9.67 -11.77
CA ALA A 340 11.44 -9.25 -11.03
C ALA A 340 11.16 -8.94 -9.55
N SER A 341 9.95 -8.47 -9.23
CA SER A 341 9.50 -8.03 -7.89
C SER A 341 8.83 -9.13 -7.08
N ILE A 342 8.43 -10.24 -7.71
CA ILE A 342 8.07 -11.46 -6.99
C ILE A 342 9.35 -12.06 -6.40
N PRO A 343 9.48 -12.22 -5.07
CA PRO A 343 10.60 -12.95 -4.50
C PRO A 343 10.62 -14.36 -5.09
N LYS A 344 11.78 -14.83 -5.60
CA LYS A 344 11.97 -16.10 -6.35
C LYS A 344 11.60 -17.39 -5.61
N ARG A 345 10.99 -17.31 -4.44
CA ARG A 345 10.43 -18.49 -3.79
C ARG A 345 9.19 -18.92 -4.53
N GLU A 346 9.16 -20.21 -4.85
CA GLU A 346 7.90 -20.93 -5.02
C GLU A 346 7.04 -20.59 -3.80
N TYR A 347 6.11 -19.64 -3.96
CA TYR A 347 4.93 -19.60 -3.13
C TYR A 347 4.25 -20.94 -3.44
N ARG A 348 4.63 -22.00 -2.70
CA ARG A 348 3.75 -23.15 -2.61
C ARG A 348 2.44 -22.54 -2.16
N ILE A 349 1.41 -22.74 -2.95
CA ILE A 349 0.03 -22.42 -2.62
C ILE A 349 -0.36 -23.39 -1.50
N GLU A 350 0.25 -23.22 -0.34
CA GLU A 350 -0.19 -23.83 0.90
C GLU A 350 -1.28 -22.89 1.40
N THR A 351 -2.49 -23.42 1.43
CA THR A 351 -3.74 -22.70 1.73
C THR A 351 -3.80 -22.06 3.12
N SER A 352 -2.76 -22.24 3.93
CA SER A 352 -2.56 -21.64 5.25
C SER A 352 -1.08 -21.31 5.42
N GLY A 353 -0.77 -20.03 5.60
CA GLY A 353 0.59 -19.58 5.94
C GLY A 353 0.86 -19.70 7.45
N PRO A 354 2.05 -19.31 7.93
CA PRO A 354 2.27 -19.12 9.37
C PRO A 354 1.29 -18.07 9.93
N PRO A 355 0.98 -18.11 11.24
CA PRO A 355 0.14 -17.11 11.89
C PRO A 355 0.60 -15.67 11.57
N GLY A 356 -0.34 -14.80 11.18
CA GLY A 356 0.00 -13.46 10.68
C GLY A 356 0.76 -12.60 11.71
N PHE A 357 0.44 -12.72 12.99
CA PHE A 357 1.14 -12.01 14.06
C PHE A 357 2.59 -12.46 14.22
N HIS A 358 2.90 -13.73 13.99
CA HIS A 358 4.28 -14.23 14.02
C HIS A 358 5.10 -13.57 12.89
N GLN A 359 4.57 -13.58 11.67
CA GLN A 359 5.24 -12.92 10.54
C GLN A 359 5.39 -11.41 10.77
N LEU A 360 4.38 -10.76 11.35
CA LEU A 360 4.43 -9.34 11.69
C LEU A 360 5.53 -9.03 12.71
N THR A 361 5.70 -9.86 13.74
CA THR A 361 6.80 -9.73 14.72
C THR A 361 8.16 -9.79 14.04
N TRP A 362 8.36 -10.76 13.14
CA TRP A 362 9.62 -10.90 12.43
C TRP A 362 9.92 -9.74 11.48
N LEU A 363 8.90 -9.16 10.84
CA LEU A 363 9.10 -8.03 9.94
C LEU A 363 9.44 -6.74 10.70
N LEU A 364 8.72 -6.46 11.79
CA LEU A 364 8.83 -5.19 12.51
C LEU A 364 10.11 -5.02 13.33
N GLN A 365 10.79 -6.11 13.72
CA GLN A 365 12.08 -6.01 14.42
C GLN A 365 13.14 -5.24 13.62
N HIS A 366 13.00 -5.18 12.30
CA HIS A 366 13.92 -4.47 11.42
C HIS A 366 13.65 -2.96 11.34
N HIS A 367 12.53 -2.48 11.90
CA HIS A 367 12.02 -1.10 11.74
C HIS A 367 11.79 -0.38 13.07
N VAL A 368 12.49 -0.79 14.13
CA VAL A 368 12.34 -0.24 15.48
C VAL A 368 12.64 1.26 15.61
N ASP A 369 13.29 1.86 14.62
CA ASP A 369 13.60 3.30 14.59
C ASP A 369 12.40 4.18 14.19
N VAL A 370 11.32 3.59 13.67
CA VAL A 370 10.21 4.33 13.07
C VAL A 370 9.10 4.52 14.11
N SER A 371 9.00 5.71 14.69
CA SER A 371 8.02 6.03 15.75
C SER A 371 6.57 5.77 15.35
N GLN A 372 6.22 6.00 14.08
CA GLN A 372 4.87 5.83 13.54
C GLN A 372 4.36 4.40 13.67
N ILE A 373 5.27 3.42 13.67
CA ILE A 373 4.91 2.00 13.84
C ILE A 373 4.29 1.78 15.22
N TYR A 374 4.81 2.42 16.27
CA TYR A 374 4.29 2.22 17.64
C TYR A 374 2.88 2.76 17.82
N PHE A 375 2.54 3.91 17.24
CA PHE A 375 1.16 4.40 17.22
C PHE A 375 0.21 3.39 16.54
N LEU A 376 0.66 2.77 15.45
CA LEU A 376 -0.11 1.78 14.71
C LEU A 376 -0.24 0.46 15.46
N LEU A 377 0.81 0.03 16.18
CA LEU A 377 0.75 -1.15 17.05
C LEU A 377 -0.18 -0.94 18.23
N MET A 378 -0.17 0.25 18.85
CA MET A 378 -1.14 0.59 19.90
C MET A 378 -2.58 0.58 19.36
N ALA A 379 -2.80 1.03 18.11
CA ALA A 379 -4.10 0.95 17.47
C ALA A 379 -4.53 -0.49 17.13
N LEU A 380 -3.60 -1.30 16.63
CA LEU A 380 -3.82 -2.72 16.38
C LEU A 380 -4.20 -3.46 17.67
N MET A 381 -3.50 -3.16 18.77
CA MET A 381 -3.77 -3.68 20.11
C MET A 381 -5.19 -3.34 20.58
N MET A 382 -5.66 -2.12 20.32
CA MET A 382 -7.01 -1.67 20.67
C MET A 382 -8.07 -2.03 19.62
N GLY A 383 -7.70 -2.72 18.52
CA GLY A 383 -8.59 -3.02 17.40
C GLY A 383 -9.19 -1.78 16.73
N GLN A 384 -8.51 -0.63 16.82
CA GLN A 384 -9.01 0.65 16.30
C GLN A 384 -8.41 0.96 14.93
N PRO A 385 -9.22 1.41 13.95
CA PRO A 385 -8.72 1.85 12.65
C PRO A 385 -8.04 3.22 12.75
N VAL A 386 -6.91 3.40 12.04
CA VAL A 386 -6.19 4.69 12.01
C VAL A 386 -6.33 5.36 10.65
N LYS A 387 -7.16 6.41 10.58
CA LYS A 387 -7.33 7.18 9.33
C LYS A 387 -6.25 8.24 9.15
N LEU A 388 -5.89 8.99 10.19
CA LEU A 388 -4.88 10.04 10.15
C LEU A 388 -3.83 9.77 11.23
N MET A 389 -2.56 9.96 10.90
CA MET A 389 -1.47 9.88 11.86
C MET A 389 -1.26 11.25 12.52
N PRO A 390 -0.73 11.30 13.76
CA PRO A 390 -0.27 12.55 14.36
C PRO A 390 0.75 13.26 13.46
N PRO A 391 0.75 14.61 13.41
CA PRO A 391 1.67 15.38 12.58
C PRO A 391 3.13 15.32 13.08
N GLU A 392 3.33 15.04 14.37
CA GLU A 392 4.65 14.92 14.98
C GLU A 392 5.21 13.51 14.81
N SER A 393 6.48 13.42 14.45
CA SER A 393 7.18 12.16 14.21
C SER A 393 7.82 11.56 15.45
N LYS A 394 7.54 12.06 16.66
CA LYS A 394 8.03 11.47 17.91
C LYS A 394 6.90 10.74 18.63
N LEU A 395 7.21 9.59 19.22
CA LEU A 395 6.25 8.84 20.01
C LEU A 395 5.99 9.58 21.32
N ASP A 396 4.77 10.09 21.49
CA ASP A 396 4.31 10.72 22.71
C ASP A 396 3.01 10.05 23.19
N LEU A 397 2.92 9.83 24.49
CA LEU A 397 1.82 9.14 25.14
C LEU A 397 0.50 9.90 24.98
N LEU A 398 0.55 11.24 25.02
CA LEU A 398 -0.65 12.08 24.85
C LEU A 398 -1.18 12.01 23.42
N ASN A 399 -0.27 12.07 22.44
CA ASN A 399 -0.61 11.89 21.02
C ASN A 399 -1.18 10.49 20.75
N ALA A 400 -0.61 9.45 21.36
CA ALA A 400 -1.10 8.07 21.23
C ALA A 400 -2.49 7.92 21.85
N TRP A 401 -2.70 8.47 23.04
CA TRP A 401 -3.99 8.45 23.71
C TRP A 401 -5.06 9.21 22.91
N SER A 402 -4.74 10.42 22.46
CA SER A 402 -5.64 11.24 21.64
C SER A 402 -6.01 10.54 20.33
N LEU A 403 -5.04 9.89 19.68
CA LEU A 403 -5.25 9.13 18.44
C LEU A 403 -6.27 8.01 18.61
N LEU A 404 -6.18 7.25 19.71
CA LEU A 404 -7.00 6.06 19.92
C LEU A 404 -8.40 6.37 20.42
N PHE A 405 -8.54 7.47 21.15
CA PHE A 405 -9.75 7.74 21.93
C PHE A 405 -10.45 9.04 21.56
N GLY A 406 -9.81 9.94 20.82
CA GLY A 406 -10.35 11.24 20.45
C GLY A 406 -10.58 12.17 21.64
N VAL A 407 -9.99 11.86 22.80
CA VAL A 407 -10.16 12.59 24.06
C VAL A 407 -8.79 12.76 24.73
N ALA A 408 -8.60 13.87 25.46
CA ALA A 408 -7.40 14.07 26.27
C ALA A 408 -7.32 13.05 27.42
N ALA A 409 -6.10 12.63 27.80
CA ALA A 409 -5.84 11.59 28.81
C ALA A 409 -6.47 11.80 30.19
N ASN A 410 -6.97 13.01 30.49
CA ASN A 410 -7.47 13.41 31.80
C ASN A 410 -9.00 13.28 31.98
N GLN A 411 -9.75 12.71 31.02
CA GLN A 411 -11.22 12.56 31.12
C GLN A 411 -11.66 11.13 31.46
N PRO A 412 -12.70 10.94 32.30
CA PRO A 412 -13.17 9.62 32.71
C PRO A 412 -13.84 8.87 31.55
N MET A 413 -13.40 7.62 31.34
CA MET A 413 -13.45 6.90 30.06
C MET A 413 -14.42 5.70 30.05
N SER A 414 -15.45 5.71 30.90
CA SER A 414 -16.32 4.53 31.09
C SER A 414 -17.20 4.18 29.88
N THR A 415 -17.46 5.15 28.99
CA THR A 415 -18.38 4.96 27.84
C THR A 415 -17.68 4.48 26.57
N VAL A 416 -16.40 4.80 26.37
CA VAL A 416 -15.63 4.45 25.16
C VAL A 416 -14.89 3.12 25.33
N MET A 417 -14.35 2.85 26.51
CA MET A 417 -13.55 1.65 26.81
C MET A 417 -14.38 0.36 26.96
N SER A 418 -15.67 0.45 27.26
CA SER A 418 -16.55 -0.74 27.47
C SER A 418 -16.83 -1.53 26.20
N LYS A 419 -16.48 -1.00 25.02
CA LYS A 419 -16.66 -1.65 23.72
C LYS A 419 -15.37 -2.19 23.09
N ILE A 420 -14.22 -1.97 23.73
CA ILE A 420 -12.92 -2.33 23.17
C ILE A 420 -12.55 -3.74 23.62
N THR A 421 -12.26 -4.60 22.64
CA THR A 421 -11.64 -5.91 22.86
C THR A 421 -10.16 -5.79 22.55
N LEU A 422 -9.31 -5.99 23.54
CA LEU A 422 -7.86 -5.96 23.36
C LEU A 422 -7.41 -7.18 22.57
N VAL A 423 -6.43 -7.01 21.70
CA VAL A 423 -5.80 -8.07 20.90
C VAL A 423 -4.53 -8.54 21.63
N PRO A 424 -4.52 -9.69 22.33
CA PRO A 424 -3.38 -10.12 23.15
C PRO A 424 -2.09 -10.30 22.33
N GLU A 425 -2.21 -10.82 21.11
CA GLU A 425 -1.06 -11.05 20.22
C GLU A 425 -0.37 -9.74 19.85
N ALA A 426 -1.13 -8.66 19.67
CA ALA A 426 -0.57 -7.33 19.43
C ALA A 426 0.15 -6.77 20.67
N VAL A 427 -0.31 -7.10 21.89
CA VAL A 427 0.41 -6.77 23.14
C VAL A 427 1.75 -7.50 23.18
N THR A 428 1.76 -8.81 22.90
CA THR A 428 3.00 -9.60 22.89
C THR A 428 3.99 -9.13 21.81
N LEU A 429 3.49 -8.72 20.64
CA LEU A 429 4.26 -8.09 19.58
C LEU A 429 4.90 -6.79 20.07
N MET A 430 4.14 -5.90 20.70
CA MET A 430 4.68 -4.67 21.29
C MET A 430 5.77 -4.97 22.33
N LEU A 431 5.55 -5.92 23.23
CA LEU A 431 6.54 -6.32 24.23
C LEU A 431 7.80 -6.92 23.60
N THR A 432 7.64 -7.68 22.52
CA THR A 432 8.77 -8.20 21.74
C THR A 432 9.57 -7.06 21.10
N THR A 433 8.90 -6.03 20.55
CA THR A 433 9.60 -4.83 20.05
C THR A 433 10.30 -4.04 21.15
N VAL A 434 9.72 -3.98 22.37
CA VAL A 434 10.38 -3.40 23.54
C VAL A 434 11.65 -4.18 23.87
N ARG A 435 11.60 -5.51 23.91
CA ARG A 435 12.79 -6.35 24.12
C ARG A 435 13.88 -6.04 23.08
N VAL A 436 13.53 -5.91 21.81
CA VAL A 436 14.50 -5.51 20.77
C VAL A 436 15.04 -4.10 21.03
N LEU A 437 14.21 -3.12 21.40
CA LEU A 437 14.67 -1.77 21.74
C LEU A 437 15.67 -1.76 22.90
N LEU A 438 15.44 -2.58 23.95
CA LEU A 438 16.32 -2.66 25.12
C LEU A 438 17.68 -3.29 24.81
N TYR A 439 17.73 -4.26 23.89
CA TYR A 439 18.92 -5.08 23.65
C TYR A 439 19.55 -4.91 22.25
N SER A 440 19.02 -4.03 21.40
CA SER A 440 19.56 -3.76 20.06
C SER A 440 20.89 -2.98 20.12
N HIS A 441 22.01 -3.70 20.18
CA HIS A 441 23.36 -3.13 20.17
C HIS A 441 23.82 -2.82 18.74
N GLN A 442 23.19 -1.86 18.07
CA GLN A 442 23.79 -1.29 16.87
C GLN A 442 24.75 -0.16 17.28
N LYS A 443 26.04 -0.32 16.99
CA LYS A 443 27.05 0.75 17.08
C LYS A 443 26.65 1.91 16.18
N ILE A 444 25.82 2.84 16.65
CA ILE A 444 25.42 4.02 15.87
C ILE A 444 25.96 5.27 16.57
N VAL A 445 26.78 6.00 15.82
CA VAL A 445 27.65 7.11 16.26
C VAL A 445 26.87 8.42 16.48
N THR A 446 25.57 8.38 16.80
CA THR A 446 24.73 9.59 16.92
C THR A 446 23.85 9.55 18.17
N SER A 447 24.12 10.44 19.13
CA SER A 447 23.45 10.55 20.43
C SER A 447 21.92 10.68 20.37
N ASP A 448 21.38 11.25 19.30
CA ASP A 448 19.97 11.63 19.24
C ASP A 448 19.03 10.44 18.96
N ILE A 449 19.47 9.48 18.13
CA ILE A 449 18.66 8.27 17.78
C ILE A 449 18.62 7.30 18.96
N GLU A 450 19.74 7.13 19.67
CA GLU A 450 19.80 6.31 20.88
C GLU A 450 18.87 6.87 21.97
N CYS A 451 18.80 8.20 22.12
CA CYS A 451 17.87 8.87 23.04
C CYS A 451 16.40 8.58 22.69
N ASP A 452 16.01 8.69 21.42
CA ASP A 452 14.65 8.43 20.98
C ASP A 452 14.23 6.95 21.19
N ARG A 453 15.13 5.96 20.93
CA ARG A 453 14.87 4.54 21.21
C ARG A 453 14.56 4.27 22.68
N VAL A 454 15.34 4.90 23.58
CA VAL A 454 15.12 4.80 25.03
C VAL A 454 13.75 5.34 25.41
N HIS A 455 13.35 6.47 24.84
CA HIS A 455 12.02 7.05 25.06
C HIS A 455 10.90 6.16 24.50
N TYR A 456 11.10 5.49 23.37
CA TYR A 456 10.09 4.60 22.80
C TYR A 456 9.77 3.42 23.71
N ALA A 457 10.79 2.72 24.22
CA ALA A 457 10.59 1.61 25.14
C ALA A 457 9.84 2.03 26.41
N VAL A 458 10.20 3.18 27.00
CA VAL A 458 9.52 3.72 28.18
C VAL A 458 8.06 4.07 27.87
N ASN A 459 7.80 4.79 26.77
CA ASN A 459 6.45 5.23 26.41
C ASN A 459 5.52 4.06 26.09
N ILE A 460 6.04 3.00 25.47
CA ILE A 460 5.26 1.77 25.22
C ILE A 460 4.84 1.11 26.54
N ILE A 461 5.77 0.91 27.47
CA ILE A 461 5.46 0.28 28.76
C ILE A 461 4.51 1.14 29.59
N GLN A 462 4.70 2.46 29.62
CA GLN A 462 3.80 3.39 30.29
C GLN A 462 2.40 3.39 29.67
N PHE A 463 2.30 3.27 28.35
CA PHE A 463 1.01 3.15 27.67
C PHE A 463 0.28 1.86 28.07
N LEU A 464 0.98 0.72 28.08
CA LEU A 464 0.39 -0.56 28.53
C LEU A 464 -0.06 -0.49 29.99
N PHE A 465 0.74 0.13 30.86
CA PHE A 465 0.39 0.36 32.26
C PHE A 465 -0.87 1.22 32.41
N LEU A 466 -0.99 2.28 31.60
CA LEU A 466 -2.16 3.16 31.57
C LEU A 466 -3.41 2.42 31.09
N VAL A 467 -3.31 1.60 30.04
CA VAL A 467 -4.43 0.78 29.53
C VAL A 467 -4.89 -0.24 30.59
N TYR A 468 -3.95 -0.88 31.28
CA TYR A 468 -4.24 -1.80 32.38
C TYR A 468 -5.02 -1.12 33.52
N HIS A 469 -4.58 0.05 33.97
CA HIS A 469 -5.26 0.79 35.05
C HIS A 469 -6.60 1.38 34.64
N SER A 470 -6.74 1.77 33.38
CA SER A 470 -7.93 2.48 32.89
C SER A 470 -9.16 1.59 32.77
N ASN A 471 -8.99 0.26 32.64
CA ASN A 471 -10.11 -0.63 32.41
C ASN A 471 -9.93 -2.00 33.11
N PRO A 472 -10.66 -2.24 34.22
CA PRO A 472 -10.63 -3.51 34.94
C PRO A 472 -11.00 -4.73 34.08
N HIS A 473 -11.78 -4.56 33.00
CA HIS A 473 -12.13 -5.66 32.10
C HIS A 473 -10.96 -6.20 31.28
N LEU A 474 -9.88 -5.42 31.12
CA LEU A 474 -8.69 -5.82 30.37
C LEU A 474 -7.68 -6.54 31.26
N MET A 475 -7.82 -6.44 32.58
CA MET A 475 -6.93 -7.04 33.57
C MET A 475 -6.66 -8.54 33.33
N PRO A 476 -7.68 -9.39 33.01
CA PRO A 476 -7.44 -10.81 32.74
C PRO A 476 -6.52 -11.08 31.55
N ILE A 477 -6.45 -10.17 30.57
CA ILE A 477 -5.60 -10.33 29.38
C ILE A 477 -4.13 -10.11 29.74
N PHE A 478 -3.84 -9.09 30.55
CA PHE A 478 -2.49 -8.81 31.06
C PHE A 478 -2.01 -9.84 32.08
N MET A 479 -2.94 -10.43 32.85
CA MET A 479 -2.66 -11.57 33.73
C MET A 479 -2.56 -12.90 32.98
N GLY A 480 -2.87 -12.93 31.69
CA GLY A 480 -2.76 -14.12 30.85
C GLY A 480 -1.30 -14.53 30.63
N GLN A 481 -1.08 -15.84 30.47
CA GLN A 481 0.26 -16.42 30.34
C GLN A 481 1.06 -15.78 29.20
N GLU A 482 0.50 -15.69 27.99
CA GLU A 482 1.22 -15.16 26.82
C GLU A 482 1.75 -13.73 27.04
N VAL A 483 0.90 -12.83 27.55
CA VAL A 483 1.25 -11.42 27.77
C VAL A 483 2.23 -11.28 28.92
N LEU A 484 2.00 -12.01 30.02
CA LEU A 484 2.85 -11.91 31.20
C LEU A 484 4.23 -12.53 30.98
N THR A 485 4.31 -13.66 30.26
CA THR A 485 5.57 -14.24 29.80
C THR A 485 6.30 -13.29 28.87
N ALA A 486 5.62 -12.66 27.90
CA ALA A 486 6.23 -11.66 27.03
C ALA A 486 6.76 -10.44 27.80
N LEU A 487 6.02 -9.98 28.82
CA LEU A 487 6.41 -8.86 29.69
C LEU A 487 7.65 -9.22 30.51
N ALA A 488 7.67 -10.39 31.15
CA ALA A 488 8.83 -10.89 31.90
C ALA A 488 10.06 -11.04 30.98
N ASN A 489 9.88 -11.58 29.77
CA ASN A 489 10.95 -11.76 28.79
C ASN A 489 11.60 -10.44 28.33
N THR A 490 10.94 -9.29 28.48
CA THR A 490 11.58 -7.99 28.20
C THR A 490 12.72 -7.66 29.15
N LEU A 491 12.77 -8.31 30.33
CA LEU A 491 13.84 -8.12 31.32
C LEU A 491 15.12 -8.88 31.00
N PHE A 492 15.09 -9.75 29.99
CA PHE A 492 16.20 -10.63 29.66
C PHE A 492 16.60 -10.49 28.18
N PRO A 493 17.90 -10.55 27.85
CA PRO A 493 18.36 -10.63 26.47
C PRO A 493 17.72 -11.84 25.77
N ALA A 494 17.49 -11.77 24.45
CA ALA A 494 17.03 -12.93 23.69
C ALA A 494 18.15 -14.00 23.68
N THR A 495 17.99 -15.07 24.46
CA THR A 495 18.88 -16.22 24.49
C THR A 495 18.61 -17.09 23.26
N SER A 496 19.48 -17.01 22.25
CA SER A 496 19.43 -17.75 20.98
C SER A 496 18.13 -17.56 20.18
N GLU A 497 18.26 -17.26 18.89
CA GLU A 497 17.16 -17.42 17.94
C GLU A 497 16.59 -18.83 18.12
N PRO A 498 15.27 -19.01 18.35
CA PRO A 498 14.71 -20.35 18.45
C PRO A 498 14.99 -21.07 17.13
N PRO A 499 15.60 -22.27 17.15
CA PRO A 499 15.73 -23.05 15.93
C PRO A 499 14.32 -23.42 15.52
N THR A 500 13.87 -22.85 14.41
CA THR A 500 12.57 -23.15 13.83
C THR A 500 12.80 -23.70 12.43
N PRO A 501 11.87 -24.48 11.86
CA PRO A 501 12.02 -25.14 10.55
C PRO A 501 12.24 -24.15 9.38
N ALA A 502 12.35 -22.86 9.69
CA ALA A 502 12.72 -21.75 8.85
C ALA A 502 14.23 -21.58 8.61
N ASP A 503 15.12 -22.40 9.18
CA ASP A 503 16.54 -22.42 8.79
C ASP A 503 16.72 -22.75 7.29
N GLU A 504 15.70 -23.35 6.65
CA GLU A 504 15.63 -23.57 5.21
C GLU A 504 14.81 -22.50 4.46
N VAL A 505 14.19 -21.54 5.17
CA VAL A 505 13.12 -20.67 4.66
C VAL A 505 13.57 -19.23 4.36
N PHE A 506 14.65 -18.69 4.93
CA PHE A 506 14.99 -17.26 4.69
C PHE A 506 16.48 -16.87 4.58
N HIS A 507 17.42 -17.81 4.43
CA HIS A 507 18.80 -17.42 4.11
C HIS A 507 19.00 -17.09 2.62
N SER A 508 19.24 -15.82 2.34
CA SER A 508 20.31 -15.42 1.41
C SER A 508 21.65 -15.74 2.08
N GLY A 509 22.53 -16.44 1.36
CA GLY A 509 23.77 -17.01 1.91
C GLY A 509 24.74 -15.98 2.47
N GLU A 510 24.61 -15.68 3.76
CA GLU A 510 25.73 -15.27 4.60
C GLU A 510 26.24 -16.51 5.33
N ASN A 511 27.54 -16.78 5.19
CA ASN A 511 28.18 -17.90 5.85
C ASN A 511 28.03 -17.79 7.38
N PRO A 512 27.59 -18.84 8.08
CA PRO A 512 27.42 -18.84 9.54
C PRO A 512 28.77 -19.02 10.25
N LYS A 513 29.78 -18.21 9.89
CA LYS A 513 31.12 -18.25 10.49
C LYS A 513 31.61 -16.92 11.05
N ASP A 514 30.91 -15.81 10.83
CA ASP A 514 31.38 -14.48 11.30
C ASP A 514 30.57 -13.90 12.49
N VAL A 515 29.66 -14.68 13.10
CA VAL A 515 28.96 -14.28 14.35
C VAL A 515 29.52 -15.00 15.60
N LEU A 516 30.42 -15.96 15.42
CA LEU A 516 31.07 -16.68 16.51
C LEU A 516 32.42 -16.03 16.87
N GLU A 517 32.38 -14.85 17.48
CA GLU A 517 33.44 -14.39 18.39
C GLU A 517 33.00 -13.10 19.10
N GLY A 518 32.30 -13.27 20.24
CA GLY A 518 31.81 -12.13 21.00
C GLY A 518 31.21 -12.42 22.37
N ASN A 519 31.48 -13.57 23.00
CA ASN A 519 31.19 -13.76 24.41
C ASN A 519 32.21 -12.97 25.24
N ASN A 520 31.98 -11.66 25.37
CA ASN A 520 32.65 -10.84 26.37
C ASN A 520 31.77 -10.80 27.64
N PRO A 521 32.26 -11.27 28.80
CA PRO A 521 31.52 -11.26 30.07
C PRO A 521 31.23 -9.85 30.64
N ASN A 522 31.48 -8.79 29.87
CA ASN A 522 31.10 -7.40 30.20
C ASN A 522 29.73 -6.99 29.64
N GLN A 523 29.02 -7.87 28.91
CA GLN A 523 27.74 -7.56 28.26
C GLN A 523 26.55 -7.45 29.23
N GLU A 524 26.59 -8.11 30.39
CA GLU A 524 25.53 -8.01 31.41
C GLU A 524 25.46 -6.61 32.05
N ALA A 525 26.57 -5.88 32.10
CA ALA A 525 26.67 -4.63 32.87
C ALA A 525 26.06 -3.38 32.17
N SER A 526 25.65 -3.47 30.90
CA SER A 526 25.15 -2.30 30.14
C SER A 526 23.62 -2.22 29.99
N ALA A 527 22.90 -3.33 30.18
CA ALA A 527 21.43 -3.35 30.16
C ALA A 527 20.81 -2.85 31.48
N ASP A 528 21.52 -2.99 32.61
CA ASP A 528 21.08 -2.59 33.96
C ASP A 528 20.80 -1.06 34.12
N GLY A 529 21.12 -0.24 33.12
CA GLY A 529 20.94 1.22 33.15
C GLY A 529 19.68 1.76 32.48
N HIS A 530 18.93 0.97 31.70
CA HIS A 530 17.81 1.52 30.92
C HIS A 530 16.57 1.78 31.82
N PRO A 531 15.97 2.99 31.80
CA PRO A 531 14.84 3.33 32.69
C PRO A 531 13.59 2.45 32.53
N ALA A 532 13.41 1.82 31.37
CA ALA A 532 12.28 0.94 31.07
C ALA A 532 12.31 -0.35 31.91
N HIS A 533 13.48 -0.88 32.28
CA HIS A 533 13.57 -2.05 33.18
C HIS A 533 12.84 -1.80 34.50
N LYS A 534 13.01 -0.61 35.07
CA LYS A 534 12.29 -0.22 36.29
C LYS A 534 10.78 -0.18 36.07
N PHE A 535 10.33 0.43 34.98
CA PHE A 535 8.89 0.48 34.65
C PHE A 535 8.28 -0.91 34.40
N VAL A 536 9.01 -1.81 33.74
CA VAL A 536 8.58 -3.21 33.55
C VAL A 536 8.47 -3.92 34.89
N MET A 537 9.48 -3.83 35.75
CA MET A 537 9.46 -4.43 37.09
C MET A 537 8.32 -3.88 37.96
N ASP A 538 8.10 -2.57 37.92
CA ASP A 538 6.99 -1.94 38.63
C ASP A 538 5.64 -2.44 38.07
N PHE A 539 5.49 -2.55 36.74
CA PHE A 539 4.27 -3.08 36.13
C PHE A 539 4.00 -4.54 36.54
N ILE A 540 5.01 -5.42 36.52
CA ILE A 540 4.88 -6.80 36.99
C ILE A 540 4.45 -6.85 38.46
N ARG A 541 5.06 -6.03 39.32
CA ARG A 541 4.67 -5.94 40.75
C ARG A 541 3.21 -5.54 40.91
N PHE A 542 2.74 -4.55 40.16
CA PHE A 542 1.33 -4.12 40.19
C PHE A 542 0.39 -5.27 39.78
N ILE A 543 0.68 -5.96 38.67
CA ILE A 543 -0.12 -7.12 38.22
C ILE A 543 -0.19 -8.20 39.31
N ILE A 544 0.94 -8.53 39.94
CA ILE A 544 1.00 -9.54 41.01
C ILE A 544 0.15 -9.09 42.21
N VAL A 545 0.32 -7.85 42.68
CA VAL A 545 -0.43 -7.32 43.84
C VAL A 545 -1.94 -7.31 43.57
N ASP A 546 -2.36 -6.85 42.39
CA ASP A 546 -3.78 -6.86 42.01
C ASP A 546 -4.33 -8.30 41.92
N SER A 547 -3.54 -9.25 41.40
CA SER A 547 -3.97 -10.65 41.31
C SER A 547 -4.24 -11.28 42.68
N LEU A 548 -3.49 -10.88 43.72
CA LEU A 548 -3.70 -11.35 45.09
C LEU A 548 -5.00 -10.82 45.71
N SER A 549 -5.54 -9.73 45.17
CA SER A 549 -6.83 -9.16 45.63
C SER A 549 -8.05 -9.86 45.01
N LEU A 550 -7.83 -10.70 43.99
CA LEU A 550 -8.89 -11.44 43.29
C LEU A 550 -9.20 -12.79 43.95
N PRO A 551 -10.43 -13.30 43.81
CA PRO A 551 -10.78 -14.64 44.27
C PRO A 551 -9.97 -15.71 43.53
N VAL A 552 -9.32 -16.60 44.28
CA VAL A 552 -8.50 -17.68 43.72
C VAL A 552 -9.36 -18.63 42.88
N THR A 553 -9.04 -18.77 41.60
CA THR A 553 -9.70 -19.74 40.71
C THR A 553 -8.77 -20.92 40.47
N ALA A 554 -9.23 -22.15 40.77
CA ALA A 554 -8.39 -23.36 40.69
C ALA A 554 -8.00 -23.79 39.24
N LYS A 555 -8.38 -23.01 38.21
CA LYS A 555 -8.18 -23.34 36.79
C LYS A 555 -7.10 -22.51 36.10
N ALA A 556 -6.59 -21.44 36.73
CA ALA A 556 -5.61 -20.55 36.13
C ALA A 556 -4.31 -20.57 36.94
N THR A 557 -3.17 -20.70 36.26
CA THR A 557 -1.85 -20.53 36.86
C THR A 557 -1.75 -19.10 37.41
N PRO A 558 -1.38 -18.91 38.69
CA PRO A 558 -1.33 -17.57 39.26
C PRO A 558 -0.21 -16.76 38.59
N PRO A 559 -0.39 -15.43 38.39
CA PRO A 559 0.59 -14.57 37.74
C PRO A 559 2.02 -14.65 38.33
N LEU A 560 2.13 -14.87 39.64
CA LEU A 560 3.42 -15.03 40.31
C LEU A 560 4.19 -16.26 39.80
N ASP A 561 3.51 -17.40 39.64
CA ASP A 561 4.15 -18.64 39.18
C ASP A 561 4.63 -18.50 37.74
N ILE A 562 3.84 -17.85 36.87
CA ILE A 562 4.21 -17.59 35.46
C ILE A 562 5.49 -16.74 35.38
N VAL A 563 5.59 -15.70 36.22
CA VAL A 563 6.79 -14.84 36.25
C VAL A 563 8.00 -15.60 36.78
N LEU A 564 7.81 -16.44 37.79
CA LEU A 564 8.88 -17.26 38.36
C LEU A 564 9.39 -18.32 37.38
N GLU A 565 8.52 -18.93 36.58
CA GLU A 565 8.90 -19.88 35.52
C GLU A 565 9.85 -19.21 34.51
N CYS A 566 9.55 -17.99 34.06
CA CYS A 566 10.43 -17.23 33.15
C CYS A 566 11.81 -16.91 33.77
N SER A 567 11.91 -16.84 35.10
CA SER A 567 13.18 -16.63 35.81
C SER A 567 13.97 -17.93 36.04
N GLY A 568 13.29 -19.09 35.96
CA GLY A 568 13.86 -20.41 36.22
C GLY A 568 14.58 -21.03 35.02
N ASP A 569 14.24 -20.64 33.79
CA ASP A 569 14.88 -21.11 32.54
C ASP A 569 16.34 -20.63 32.35
N MET A 570 16.94 -20.03 33.38
CA MET A 570 18.32 -19.49 33.38
C MET A 570 19.23 -20.09 34.47
N VAL A 571 18.91 -21.25 35.05
CA VAL A 571 19.81 -21.98 35.95
C VAL A 571 20.56 -23.10 35.24
#